data_AF-A0A2V2BCU3-F1
#
_entry.id   AF-A0A2V2BCU3-F1
#
_cell.length_a   1.000
_cell.length_b   1.000
_cell.length_c   1.000
_cell.angle_alpha   90.00
_cell.angle_beta   90.00
_cell.angle_gamma   90.00
#
_symmetry.space_group_name_H-M   'P 1'
#
loop_
_entity.id
_entity.type
_entity.pdbx_description
1 polymer ?
#
loop_
_entity_poly.entity_id
_entity_poly.type
_entity_poly.pdbx_seq_one_letter_code
_entity_poly.pdbx_strand_id
1 'polypeptide(L)'
;MEQKDQRLEIRIPGQMVDQLDEIRTGMEFTPSRSDLVRTFIEQGIADFSAKRLNGSQVRSDKRTQTEELPFASRLLIYFQIAGYDKIERWEGNHKLKYSMREVISNAYTNRWHWFAKLNKDVLTRVHNSFSAPLVLSLLDDEPVPEICEELSFVSSIKNMFDEICDVKNPDSYKYWNDFYTDRTKETLSGIEKVAEIKSIPLKFYGFTRSEKRLKQMYEFVELACNYEKTDRTFIRPRHLTSAEDLRENYALMLKVFDEVKQDGKPFDYESLDLMITRLARMPEWPLKLF
;
A
#
# COMPACT_ATOMS: atom_id res chain seq x y z
N MET A 1 23.38 4.80 33.60
CA MET A 1 22.67 3.59 33.13
C MET A 1 23.63 2.84 32.25
N GLU A 2 24.07 1.64 32.64
CA GLU A 2 24.84 0.75 31.76
C GLU A 2 23.98 0.43 30.53
N GLN A 3 24.49 0.73 29.34
CA GLN A 3 23.86 0.29 28.10
C GLN A 3 23.84 -1.24 28.10
N LYS A 4 22.64 -1.84 28.16
CA LYS A 4 22.49 -3.27 27.95
C LYS A 4 22.97 -3.61 26.55
N ASP A 5 23.94 -4.52 26.45
CA ASP A 5 24.38 -5.13 25.20
C ASP A 5 23.17 -5.72 24.47
N GLN A 6 22.76 -5.09 23.37
CA GLN A 6 21.73 -5.62 22.48
C GLN A 6 22.40 -6.60 21.51
N ARG A 7 21.93 -7.85 21.51
CA ARG A 7 22.42 -8.89 20.58
C ARG A 7 21.49 -9.00 19.38
N LEU A 8 22.06 -8.94 18.18
CA LEU A 8 21.38 -9.13 16.90
C LEU A 8 21.81 -10.45 16.27
N GLU A 9 20.87 -11.26 15.79
CA GLU A 9 21.16 -12.45 14.98
C GLU A 9 21.15 -12.07 13.50
N ILE A 10 22.25 -12.37 12.79
CA ILE A 10 22.40 -12.08 11.37
C ILE A 10 22.51 -13.40 10.60
N ARG A 11 21.63 -13.59 9.61
CA ARG A 11 21.66 -14.77 8.74
C ARG A 11 22.43 -14.45 7.46
N ILE A 12 23.54 -15.15 7.26
CA ILE A 12 24.38 -15.07 6.06
C ILE A 12 24.62 -16.47 5.48
N PRO A 13 24.94 -16.60 4.18
CA PRO A 13 25.33 -17.87 3.58
C PRO A 13 26.51 -18.51 4.31
N GLY A 14 26.51 -19.86 4.41
CA GLY A 14 27.57 -20.61 5.10
C GLY A 14 28.97 -20.28 4.57
N GLN A 15 29.13 -20.15 3.25
CA GLN A 15 30.40 -19.77 2.61
C GLN A 15 30.96 -18.43 3.12
N MET A 16 30.10 -17.47 3.49
CA MET A 16 30.55 -16.19 4.06
C MET A 16 30.93 -16.32 5.53
N VAL A 17 30.32 -17.25 6.27
CA VAL A 17 30.76 -17.59 7.64
C VAL A 17 32.15 -18.21 7.59
N ASP A 18 32.38 -19.12 6.65
CA ASP A 18 33.67 -19.78 6.47
C ASP A 18 34.76 -18.76 6.12
N GLN A 19 34.49 -17.82 5.21
CA GLN A 19 35.39 -16.72 4.87
C GLN A 19 35.69 -15.80 6.06
N LEU A 20 34.69 -15.50 6.89
CA LEU A 20 34.89 -14.70 8.11
C LEU A 20 35.81 -15.44 9.10
N ASP A 21 35.64 -16.75 9.23
CA ASP A 21 36.50 -17.57 10.09
C ASP A 21 37.93 -17.68 9.53
N GLU A 22 38.10 -17.81 8.21
CA GLU A 22 39.42 -17.80 7.57
C GLU A 22 40.15 -16.48 7.87
N ILE A 23 39.51 -15.33 7.65
CA ILE A 23 40.06 -14.01 7.95
C ILE A 23 40.44 -13.88 9.43
N ARG A 24 39.56 -14.36 10.34
CA ARG A 24 39.78 -14.34 11.78
C ARG A 24 40.99 -15.17 12.21
N THR A 25 41.16 -16.35 11.61
CA THR A 25 42.30 -17.23 11.92
C THR A 25 43.62 -16.74 11.33
N GLY A 26 43.57 -15.88 10.30
CA GLY A 26 44.74 -15.25 9.69
C GLY A 26 45.27 -14.01 10.44
N MET A 27 44.59 -13.54 11.48
CA MET A 27 45.01 -12.37 12.28
C MET A 27 45.91 -12.79 13.47
N GLU A 28 46.91 -11.97 13.81
CA GLU A 28 47.83 -12.21 14.93
C GLU A 28 47.13 -12.27 16.29
N PHE A 29 46.02 -11.56 16.44
CA PHE A 29 45.04 -11.73 17.51
C PHE A 29 43.79 -12.37 16.91
N THR A 30 43.16 -13.32 17.60
CA THR A 30 41.98 -14.03 17.10
C THR A 30 40.70 -13.39 17.66
N PRO A 31 40.14 -12.32 17.05
CA PRO A 31 38.95 -11.64 17.58
C PRO A 31 37.74 -12.58 17.61
N SER A 32 36.68 -12.24 18.34
CA SER A 32 35.43 -12.99 18.22
C SER A 32 34.80 -12.73 16.84
N ARG A 33 33.95 -13.65 16.35
CA ARG A 33 33.17 -13.44 15.11
C ARG A 33 32.35 -12.15 15.19
N SER A 34 31.77 -11.87 16.36
CA SER A 34 30.98 -10.66 16.59
C SER A 34 31.82 -9.39 16.51
N ASP A 35 33.04 -9.40 17.04
CA ASP A 35 33.95 -8.26 16.96
C ASP A 35 34.39 -8.03 15.52
N LEU A 36 34.73 -9.09 14.79
CA LEU A 36 35.11 -8.99 13.39
C LEU A 36 33.97 -8.45 12.51
N VAL A 37 32.75 -8.94 12.73
CA VAL A 37 31.54 -8.42 12.05
C VAL A 37 31.28 -6.97 12.44
N ARG A 38 31.46 -6.59 13.71
CA ARG A 38 31.32 -5.20 14.16
C ARG A 38 32.33 -4.30 13.43
N THR A 39 33.59 -4.72 13.33
CA THR A 39 34.63 -3.98 12.59
C THR A 39 34.26 -3.81 11.12
N PHE A 40 33.73 -4.84 10.45
CA PHE A 40 33.29 -4.71 9.06
C PHE A 40 32.11 -3.76 8.89
N ILE A 41 31.16 -3.76 9.84
CA ILE A 41 30.04 -2.81 9.85
C ILE A 41 30.55 -1.39 10.09
N GLU A 42 31.42 -1.19 11.08
CA GLU A 42 32.04 0.10 11.40
C GLU A 42 32.88 0.62 10.24
N GLN A 43 33.66 -0.23 9.60
CA GLN A 43 34.45 0.10 8.41
C GLN A 43 33.54 0.46 7.23
N GLY A 44 32.46 -0.29 7.00
CA GLY A 44 31.47 0.04 5.99
C GLY A 44 30.82 1.41 6.22
N ILE A 45 30.51 1.75 7.48
CA ILE A 45 29.99 3.06 7.88
C ILE A 45 31.06 4.16 7.70
N ALA A 46 32.30 3.88 8.08
CA ALA A 46 33.41 4.83 7.98
C ALA A 46 33.81 5.10 6.53
N ASP A 47 33.90 4.08 5.68
CA ASP A 47 34.19 4.21 4.25
C ASP A 47 33.10 4.96 3.51
N PHE A 48 31.83 4.68 3.87
CA PHE A 48 30.68 5.44 3.38
C PHE A 48 30.78 6.92 3.78
N SER A 49 31.18 7.20 5.03
CA SER A 49 31.31 8.56 5.57
C SER A 49 32.56 9.30 5.03
N ALA A 50 33.66 8.60 4.77
CA ALA A 50 34.91 9.18 4.27
C ALA A 50 34.83 9.53 2.77
N LYS A 51 34.13 8.71 1.97
CA LYS A 51 33.81 9.04 0.57
C LYS A 51 32.98 10.33 0.45
N ARG A 52 32.16 10.63 1.45
CA ARG A 52 31.37 11.86 1.55
C ARG A 52 32.20 13.11 1.86
N LEU A 53 33.30 12.98 2.59
CA LEU A 53 34.10 14.11 3.08
C LEU A 53 35.26 14.51 2.13
N ASN A 54 35.81 13.57 1.36
CA ASN A 54 36.94 13.83 0.46
C ASN A 54 36.53 14.33 -0.94
N GLY A 55 35.23 14.56 -1.21
CA GLY A 55 34.70 15.06 -2.48
C GLY A 55 34.66 16.59 -2.60
N SER A 56 35.60 17.30 -1.98
CA SER A 56 35.61 18.78 -1.95
C SER A 56 36.27 19.37 -3.21
N GLN A 57 35.56 19.35 -4.33
CA GLN A 57 35.58 20.35 -5.43
C GLN A 57 34.83 19.81 -6.67
N VAL A 58 33.50 19.89 -6.70
CA VAL A 58 32.80 20.07 -7.99
C VAL A 58 31.67 21.09 -7.82
N ARG A 59 31.72 22.03 -8.75
CA ARG A 59 30.92 23.24 -8.97
C ARG A 59 29.41 23.00 -8.99
N SER A 60 28.70 24.09 -8.72
CA SER A 60 27.31 24.35 -9.04
C SER A 60 26.81 23.59 -10.27
N ASP A 61 25.89 22.65 -10.08
CA ASP A 61 24.74 22.35 -10.93
C ASP A 61 24.05 21.08 -10.40
N LYS A 62 22.72 21.04 -10.52
CA LYS A 62 21.81 19.88 -10.43
C LYS A 62 22.41 18.55 -9.92
N ARG A 63 21.80 18.01 -8.84
CA ARG A 63 21.94 16.65 -8.27
C ARG A 63 22.89 16.55 -7.07
N THR A 64 22.48 17.07 -5.93
CA THR A 64 22.79 16.42 -4.65
C THR A 64 22.04 15.09 -4.57
N GLN A 65 22.57 14.06 -5.22
CA GLN A 65 22.22 12.67 -4.93
C GLN A 65 22.95 12.28 -3.66
N THR A 66 22.26 12.37 -2.53
CA THR A 66 22.48 11.48 -1.40
C THR A 66 22.43 10.06 -1.96
N GLU A 67 23.56 9.36 -2.10
CA GLU A 67 23.56 7.98 -2.60
C GLU A 67 22.99 7.07 -1.50
N GLU A 68 21.66 6.99 -1.53
CA GLU A 68 20.76 6.08 -0.84
C GLU A 68 21.25 4.62 -0.93
N LEU A 69 21.07 3.85 0.15
CA LEU A 69 21.16 2.39 0.10
C LEU A 69 20.33 1.90 -1.12
N PRO A 70 20.92 1.15 -2.06
CA PRO A 70 20.18 0.66 -3.21
C PRO A 70 18.90 -0.06 -2.78
N PHE A 71 17.82 0.11 -3.54
CA PHE A 71 16.49 -0.45 -3.26
C PHE A 71 16.52 -1.95 -2.87
N ALA A 72 17.43 -2.73 -3.48
CA ALA A 72 17.64 -4.15 -3.18
C ALA A 72 18.25 -4.41 -1.79
N SER A 73 19.13 -3.53 -1.31
CA SER A 73 19.79 -3.61 0.00
C SER A 73 18.82 -3.30 1.15
N ARG A 74 17.94 -2.30 0.97
CA ARG A 74 16.89 -1.96 1.95
C ARG A 74 15.92 -3.14 2.15
N LEU A 75 15.58 -3.82 1.07
CA LEU A 75 14.72 -5.01 1.10
C LEU A 75 15.36 -6.19 1.85
N LEU A 76 16.64 -6.45 1.59
CA LEU A 76 17.38 -7.53 2.25
C LEU A 76 17.37 -7.33 3.78
N ILE A 77 17.65 -6.10 4.21
CA ILE A 77 17.65 -5.70 5.63
C ILE A 77 16.24 -5.85 6.22
N TYR A 78 15.19 -5.41 5.53
CA TYR A 78 13.81 -5.59 6.01
C TYR A 78 13.47 -7.08 6.22
N PHE A 79 13.83 -7.99 5.32
CA PHE A 79 13.54 -9.40 5.51
C PHE A 79 14.39 -10.11 6.55
N GLN A 80 15.61 -9.62 6.79
CA GLN A 80 16.46 -10.11 7.88
C GLN A 80 15.91 -9.67 9.25
N ILE A 81 15.30 -8.47 9.34
CA ILE A 81 14.79 -7.91 10.59
C ILE A 81 13.31 -8.26 10.85
N ALA A 82 12.46 -8.31 9.81
CA ALA A 82 11.03 -8.62 9.90
C ALA A 82 10.74 -10.12 10.16
N GLY A 83 11.73 -10.87 10.65
CA GLY A 83 11.73 -12.32 10.77
C GLY A 83 10.65 -12.94 11.67
N TYR A 84 9.84 -12.14 12.39
CA TYR A 84 8.93 -12.67 13.41
C TYR A 84 7.54 -12.04 13.49
N ASP A 85 7.17 -11.12 12.59
CA ASP A 85 5.86 -10.46 12.67
C ASP A 85 4.78 -11.24 11.91
N LYS A 86 4.30 -12.34 12.51
CA LYS A 86 2.92 -12.79 12.27
C LYS A 86 1.99 -11.80 12.99
N ILE A 87 1.74 -10.64 12.36
CA ILE A 87 0.67 -9.75 12.83
C ILE A 87 -0.64 -10.41 12.41
N GLU A 88 -1.14 -11.33 13.24
CA GLU A 88 -2.50 -11.83 13.11
C GLU A 88 -3.46 -10.72 13.53
N ARG A 89 -3.84 -9.88 12.58
CA ARG A 89 -4.73 -8.76 12.85
C ARG A 89 -6.17 -9.15 12.61
N TRP A 90 -6.98 -8.93 13.64
CA TRP A 90 -8.41 -9.14 13.62
C TRP A 90 -9.13 -7.80 13.69
N GLU A 91 -10.13 -7.61 12.83
CA GLU A 91 -11.07 -6.50 12.87
C GLU A 91 -12.47 -7.08 13.04
N GLY A 92 -12.97 -7.09 14.28
CA GLY A 92 -14.12 -7.90 14.66
C GLY A 92 -13.84 -9.39 14.46
N ASN A 93 -14.69 -10.06 13.66
CA ASN A 93 -14.54 -11.47 13.30
C ASN A 93 -13.72 -11.72 12.01
N HIS A 94 -13.12 -10.68 11.43
CA HIS A 94 -12.39 -10.77 10.17
C HIS A 94 -10.89 -10.69 10.39
N LYS A 95 -10.12 -11.56 9.75
CA LYS A 95 -8.65 -11.56 9.83
C LYS A 95 -8.07 -10.98 8.54
N LEU A 96 -7.05 -10.13 8.65
CA LEU A 96 -6.27 -9.74 7.46
C LEU A 96 -5.68 -10.99 6.81
N LYS A 97 -5.92 -11.11 5.51
CA LYS A 97 -5.46 -12.26 4.74
C LYS A 97 -3.95 -12.29 4.60
N TYR A 98 -3.39 -11.12 4.30
CA TYR A 98 -1.97 -10.97 4.04
C TYR A 98 -1.31 -10.28 5.22
N SER A 99 -0.21 -10.85 5.67
CA SER A 99 0.70 -10.15 6.56
C SER A 99 1.28 -8.93 5.85
N MET A 100 1.62 -7.89 6.61
CA MET A 100 2.31 -6.71 6.07
C MET A 100 3.59 -7.10 5.31
N ARG A 101 4.29 -8.13 5.80
CA ARG A 101 5.46 -8.71 5.13
C ARG A 101 5.10 -9.17 3.72
N GLU A 102 4.01 -9.90 3.51
CA GLU A 102 3.60 -10.38 2.19
C GLU A 102 3.22 -9.24 1.25
N VAL A 103 2.51 -8.23 1.75
CA VAL A 103 2.13 -7.05 0.96
C VAL A 103 3.37 -6.28 0.48
N ILE A 104 4.32 -6.04 1.38
CA ILE A 104 5.59 -5.39 1.05
C ILE A 104 6.42 -6.29 0.12
N SER A 105 6.52 -7.59 0.41
CA SER A 105 7.22 -8.55 -0.44
C SER A 105 6.73 -8.52 -1.88
N ASN A 106 5.42 -8.41 -2.08
CA ASN A 106 4.81 -8.34 -3.39
C ASN A 106 5.30 -7.09 -4.14
N ALA A 107 5.25 -5.91 -3.51
CA ALA A 107 5.72 -4.66 -4.12
C ALA A 107 7.18 -4.75 -4.60
N TYR A 108 8.05 -5.36 -3.79
CA TYR A 108 9.46 -5.50 -4.14
C TYR A 108 9.72 -6.60 -5.17
N THR A 109 9.08 -7.76 -5.05
CA THR A 109 9.20 -8.88 -6.00
C THR A 109 8.78 -8.45 -7.39
N ASN A 110 7.71 -7.66 -7.49
CA ASN A 110 7.20 -7.11 -8.74
C ASN A 110 7.89 -5.80 -9.17
N ARG A 111 8.96 -5.40 -8.48
CA ARG A 111 9.79 -4.22 -8.80
C ARG A 111 8.97 -2.93 -8.91
N TRP A 112 8.05 -2.72 -7.97
CA TRP A 112 7.26 -1.50 -7.87
C TRP A 112 8.11 -0.37 -7.27
N HIS A 113 9.01 0.19 -8.07
CA HIS A 113 9.93 1.25 -7.66
C HIS A 113 9.23 2.51 -7.11
N TRP A 114 7.94 2.70 -7.42
CA TRP A 114 7.15 3.79 -6.87
C TRP A 114 6.86 3.65 -5.38
N PHE A 115 6.95 2.44 -4.81
CA PHE A 115 6.66 2.19 -3.39
C PHE A 115 7.62 2.96 -2.46
N ALA A 116 8.90 3.02 -2.80
CA ALA A 116 9.89 3.74 -1.98
C ALA A 116 9.63 5.26 -1.95
N LYS A 117 8.93 5.80 -2.96
CA LYS A 117 8.70 7.23 -3.13
C LYS A 117 7.47 7.75 -2.35
N LEU A 118 6.88 6.90 -1.51
CA LEU A 118 5.70 7.23 -0.73
C LEU A 118 6.08 7.92 0.58
N ASN A 119 5.13 8.64 1.16
CA ASN A 119 5.26 9.16 2.52
C ASN A 119 4.44 8.34 3.53
N LYS A 120 4.73 8.57 4.81
CA LYS A 120 4.02 7.96 5.94
C LYS A 120 2.51 8.24 5.91
N ASP A 121 2.11 9.44 5.54
CA ASP A 121 0.71 9.88 5.64
C ASP A 121 -0.19 9.14 4.65
N VAL A 122 0.27 8.90 3.42
CA VAL A 122 -0.51 8.14 2.44
C VAL A 122 -0.51 6.65 2.77
N LEU A 123 0.62 6.10 3.24
CA LEU A 123 0.69 4.71 3.66
C LEU A 123 -0.24 4.40 4.84
N THR A 124 -0.34 5.32 5.80
CA THR A 124 -1.27 5.18 6.93
C THR A 124 -2.73 5.22 6.53
N ARG A 125 -3.09 6.00 5.49
CA ARG A 125 -4.44 5.99 4.91
C ARG A 125 -4.79 4.65 4.27
N VAL A 126 -3.82 4.00 3.61
CA VAL A 126 -4.02 2.63 3.10
C VAL A 126 -4.24 1.68 4.27
N HIS A 127 -3.33 1.70 5.24
CA HIS A 127 -3.49 0.95 6.48
C HIS A 127 -2.55 1.45 7.58
N ASN A 128 -3.08 1.66 8.79
CA ASN A 128 -2.33 2.22 9.93
C ASN A 128 -1.03 1.47 10.26
N SER A 129 -0.95 0.17 10.01
CA SER A 129 0.25 -0.61 10.34
C SER A 129 1.47 -0.23 9.48
N PHE A 130 1.30 0.41 8.31
CA PHE A 130 2.45 0.89 7.52
C PHE A 130 3.19 2.08 8.17
N SER A 131 2.69 2.63 9.28
CA SER A 131 3.43 3.61 10.10
C SER A 131 4.59 3.01 10.89
N ALA A 132 4.77 1.68 10.89
CA ALA A 132 5.82 1.01 11.64
C ALA A 132 7.21 1.51 11.18
N PRO A 133 8.15 1.82 12.10
CA PRO A 133 9.47 2.36 11.77
C PRO A 133 10.25 1.51 10.74
N LEU A 134 10.11 0.17 10.82
CA LEU A 134 10.74 -0.75 9.87
C LEU A 134 10.21 -0.57 8.44
N VAL A 135 8.91 -0.29 8.27
CA VAL A 135 8.34 0.01 6.95
C VAL A 135 8.82 1.36 6.47
N LEU A 136 8.85 2.37 7.33
CA LEU A 136 9.29 3.71 6.95
C LEU A 136 10.77 3.73 6.52
N SER A 137 11.61 2.85 7.09
CA SER A 137 13.02 2.70 6.69
C SER A 137 13.24 2.17 5.26
N LEU A 138 12.17 1.66 4.62
CA LEU A 138 12.19 1.19 3.24
C LEU A 138 12.00 2.32 2.22
N LEU A 139 11.48 3.46 2.67
CA LEU A 139 11.13 4.60 1.83
C LEU A 139 12.37 5.47 1.55
N ASP A 140 12.27 6.26 0.50
CA ASP A 140 13.22 7.32 0.17
C ASP A 140 13.04 8.48 1.16
N ASP A 141 14.10 9.23 1.42
CA ASP A 141 14.05 10.39 2.32
C ASP A 141 13.14 11.51 1.77
N GLU A 142 13.07 11.62 0.43
CA GLU A 142 12.24 12.59 -0.28
C GLU A 142 11.07 11.89 -1.01
N PRO A 143 9.84 11.97 -0.46
CA PRO A 143 8.67 11.41 -1.14
C PRO A 143 8.32 12.22 -2.39
N VAL A 144 7.74 11.55 -3.38
CA VAL A 144 7.27 12.21 -4.61
C VAL A 144 5.78 12.53 -4.49
N PRO A 145 5.38 13.81 -4.51
CA PRO A 145 3.99 14.22 -4.31
C PRO A 145 3.01 13.58 -5.30
N GLU A 146 3.36 13.54 -6.59
CA GLU A 146 2.53 12.94 -7.64
C GLU A 146 2.20 11.46 -7.34
N ILE A 147 3.18 10.69 -6.86
CA ILE A 147 2.99 9.26 -6.55
C ILE A 147 2.12 9.11 -5.28
N CYS A 148 2.31 9.99 -4.32
CA CYS A 148 1.48 10.04 -3.10
C CYS A 148 0.02 10.40 -3.43
N GLU A 149 -0.20 11.34 -4.33
CA GLU A 149 -1.52 11.74 -4.83
C GLU A 149 -2.21 10.60 -5.59
N GLU A 150 -1.48 9.90 -6.46
CA GLU A 150 -2.01 8.75 -7.19
C GLU A 150 -2.41 7.60 -6.26
N LEU A 151 -1.59 7.25 -5.28
CA LEU A 151 -1.94 6.21 -4.32
C LEU A 151 -3.13 6.64 -3.45
N SER A 152 -3.20 7.92 -3.06
CA SER A 152 -4.35 8.48 -2.35
C SER A 152 -5.63 8.40 -3.18
N PHE A 153 -5.55 8.73 -4.47
CA PHE A 153 -6.66 8.62 -5.41
C PHE A 153 -7.14 7.16 -5.55
N VAL A 154 -6.22 6.21 -5.76
CA VAL A 154 -6.54 4.78 -5.86
C VAL A 154 -7.16 4.25 -4.56
N SER A 155 -6.61 4.65 -3.41
CA SER A 155 -7.16 4.27 -2.09
C SER A 155 -8.58 4.79 -1.92
N SER A 156 -8.86 6.01 -2.35
CA SER A 156 -10.18 6.63 -2.26
C SER A 156 -11.18 5.96 -3.20
N ILE A 157 -10.77 5.65 -4.44
CA ILE A 157 -11.58 4.88 -5.41
C ILE A 157 -12.00 3.54 -4.80
N LYS A 158 -11.03 2.79 -4.26
CA LYS A 158 -11.30 1.48 -3.66
C LYS A 158 -12.33 1.60 -2.54
N ASN A 159 -12.12 2.53 -1.60
CA ASN A 159 -13.03 2.74 -0.48
C ASN A 159 -14.45 3.11 -0.94
N MET A 160 -14.58 4.00 -1.93
CA MET A 160 -15.87 4.38 -2.51
C MET A 160 -16.59 3.16 -3.10
N PHE A 161 -15.91 2.36 -3.92
CA PHE A 161 -16.53 1.18 -4.54
C PHE A 161 -16.81 0.06 -3.55
N ASP A 162 -16.01 -0.11 -2.52
CA ASP A 162 -16.29 -1.06 -1.44
C ASP A 162 -17.57 -0.65 -0.68
N GLU A 163 -17.75 0.65 -0.38
CA GLU A 163 -18.97 1.15 0.26
C GLU A 163 -20.20 1.02 -0.64
N ILE A 164 -20.08 1.30 -1.94
CA ILE A 164 -21.15 1.04 -2.91
C ILE A 164 -21.50 -0.47 -2.95
N CYS A 165 -20.49 -1.35 -2.95
CA CYS A 165 -20.72 -2.79 -2.92
C CYS A 165 -21.35 -3.26 -1.60
N ASP A 166 -20.97 -2.66 -0.47
CA ASP A 166 -21.55 -2.93 0.84
C ASP A 166 -23.05 -2.61 0.88
N VAL A 167 -23.46 -1.44 0.36
CA VAL A 167 -24.89 -1.04 0.28
C VAL A 167 -25.71 -2.04 -0.54
N LYS A 168 -25.11 -2.58 -1.60
CA LYS A 168 -25.75 -3.55 -2.49
C LYS A 168 -25.75 -4.98 -1.96
N ASN A 169 -24.99 -5.26 -0.91
CA ASN A 169 -24.82 -6.60 -0.39
C ASN A 169 -25.70 -6.81 0.86
N PRO A 170 -26.76 -7.64 0.78
CA PRO A 170 -27.62 -7.94 1.93
C PRO A 170 -26.87 -8.56 3.11
N ASP A 171 -25.73 -9.21 2.86
CA ASP A 171 -24.92 -9.86 3.89
C ASP A 171 -23.81 -8.93 4.44
N SER A 172 -23.72 -7.67 4.03
CA SER A 172 -22.71 -6.74 4.53
C SER A 172 -23.00 -6.36 5.99
N TYR A 173 -22.00 -6.61 6.85
CA TYR A 173 -22.05 -6.48 8.31
C TYR A 173 -22.49 -5.10 8.83
N LYS A 174 -22.41 -4.04 8.01
CA LYS A 174 -22.87 -2.70 8.38
C LYS A 174 -24.40 -2.57 8.47
N TYR A 175 -25.14 -3.46 7.82
CA TYR A 175 -26.61 -3.37 7.68
C TYR A 175 -27.37 -4.53 8.34
N TRP A 176 -26.68 -5.37 9.11
CA TRP A 176 -27.21 -6.64 9.64
C TRP A 176 -28.45 -6.53 10.53
N ASN A 177 -28.80 -5.34 11.03
CA ASN A 177 -29.78 -5.25 12.10
C ASN A 177 -31.19 -4.78 11.76
N ASP A 178 -31.55 -4.20 10.59
CA ASP A 178 -32.98 -3.80 10.45
C ASP A 178 -33.65 -3.66 9.05
N PHE A 179 -33.00 -3.63 7.88
CA PHE A 179 -33.70 -3.05 6.70
C PHE A 179 -33.53 -3.69 5.31
N TYR A 180 -33.24 -4.99 5.16
CA TYR A 180 -33.34 -5.64 3.82
C TYR A 180 -34.78 -6.12 3.53
N THR A 181 -35.70 -5.16 3.38
CA THR A 181 -37.11 -5.41 3.00
C THR A 181 -37.29 -5.45 1.48
N ASP A 182 -38.44 -5.91 0.98
CA ASP A 182 -38.74 -5.87 -0.46
C ASP A 182 -38.73 -4.42 -1.01
N ARG A 183 -39.10 -3.43 -0.18
CA ARG A 183 -38.99 -2.01 -0.51
C ARG A 183 -37.55 -1.56 -0.75
N THR A 184 -36.60 -2.12 0.01
CA THR A 184 -35.16 -1.84 -0.15
C THR A 184 -34.65 -2.41 -1.47
N LYS A 185 -35.10 -3.63 -1.85
CA LYS A 185 -34.77 -4.22 -3.15
C LYS A 185 -35.34 -3.42 -4.32
N GLU A 186 -36.58 -2.97 -4.23
CA GLU A 186 -37.21 -2.13 -5.25
C GLU A 186 -36.45 -0.80 -5.42
N THR A 187 -36.07 -0.17 -4.31
CA THR A 187 -35.30 1.08 -4.31
C THR A 187 -33.93 0.87 -4.96
N LEU A 188 -33.19 -0.17 -4.57
CA LEU A 188 -31.90 -0.51 -5.18
C LEU A 188 -32.04 -0.82 -6.67
N SER A 189 -33.08 -1.54 -7.09
CA SER A 189 -33.35 -1.79 -8.51
C SER A 189 -33.62 -0.49 -9.28
N GLY A 190 -34.30 0.47 -8.66
CA GLY A 190 -34.50 1.82 -9.23
C GLY A 190 -33.17 2.55 -9.44
N ILE A 191 -32.31 2.56 -8.42
CA ILE A 191 -30.97 3.17 -8.47
C ILE A 191 -30.13 2.52 -9.58
N GLU A 192 -30.13 1.19 -9.68
CA GLU A 192 -29.38 0.46 -10.70
C GLU A 192 -29.83 0.81 -12.11
N LYS A 193 -31.14 0.92 -12.35
CA LYS A 193 -31.69 1.34 -13.65
C LYS A 193 -31.27 2.76 -14.02
N VAL A 194 -31.32 3.70 -13.08
CA VAL A 194 -30.89 5.08 -13.34
C VAL A 194 -29.39 5.12 -13.64
N ALA A 195 -28.58 4.40 -12.87
CA ALA A 195 -27.15 4.30 -13.10
C ALA A 195 -26.84 3.68 -14.47
N GLU A 196 -27.56 2.64 -14.88
CA GLU A 196 -27.41 2.01 -16.21
C GLU A 196 -27.75 2.99 -17.34
N ILE A 197 -28.91 3.65 -17.27
CA ILE A 197 -29.36 4.63 -18.29
C ILE A 197 -28.37 5.80 -18.42
N LYS A 198 -27.76 6.21 -17.31
CA LYS A 198 -26.80 7.32 -17.24
C LYS A 198 -25.35 6.88 -17.39
N SER A 199 -25.13 5.59 -17.60
CA SER A 199 -23.79 5.00 -17.71
C SER A 199 -22.90 5.38 -16.53
N ILE A 200 -23.42 5.26 -15.31
CA ILE A 200 -22.71 5.48 -14.05
C ILE A 200 -22.22 4.12 -13.54
N PRO A 201 -20.90 3.90 -13.40
CA PRO A 201 -20.38 2.61 -12.99
C PRO A 201 -20.65 2.39 -11.50
N LEU A 202 -21.45 1.37 -11.15
CA LEU A 202 -21.67 0.94 -9.77
C LEU A 202 -20.67 -0.12 -9.29
N LYS A 203 -19.73 -0.50 -10.16
CA LYS A 203 -18.63 -1.42 -9.86
C LYS A 203 -17.35 -0.86 -10.45
N PHE A 204 -16.23 -1.12 -9.78
CA PHE A 204 -14.95 -0.72 -10.29
C PHE A 204 -14.60 -1.55 -11.53
N TYR A 205 -14.35 -0.90 -12.68
CA TYR A 205 -13.96 -1.54 -13.93
C TYR A 205 -12.44 -1.59 -14.12
N GLY A 206 -11.68 -0.96 -13.23
CA GLY A 206 -10.23 -0.90 -13.31
C GLY A 206 -9.71 0.28 -14.10
N PHE A 207 -8.42 0.21 -14.41
CA PHE A 207 -7.69 1.20 -15.20
C PHE A 207 -7.34 0.65 -16.59
N THR A 208 -6.98 1.53 -17.52
CA THR A 208 -6.58 1.15 -18.88
C THR A 208 -5.24 0.39 -18.89
N ARG A 209 -4.90 -0.27 -20.01
CA ARG A 209 -3.60 -0.98 -20.14
C ARG A 209 -2.39 -0.05 -20.04
N SER A 210 -2.53 1.21 -20.46
CA SER A 210 -1.51 2.25 -20.36
C SER A 210 -1.22 2.68 -18.92
N GLU A 211 -2.21 2.60 -18.03
CA GLU A 211 -2.11 3.03 -16.63
C GLU A 211 -1.52 1.93 -15.73
N LYS A 212 -0.34 1.42 -16.10
CA LYS A 212 0.31 0.31 -15.38
C LYS A 212 0.54 0.62 -13.89
N ARG A 213 0.96 1.85 -13.57
CA ARG A 213 1.27 2.27 -12.19
C ARG A 213 0.03 2.28 -11.31
N LEU A 214 -1.09 2.83 -11.79
CA LEU A 214 -2.36 2.85 -11.04
C LEU A 214 -2.90 1.44 -10.78
N LYS A 215 -2.71 0.51 -11.72
CA LYS A 215 -3.05 -0.91 -11.50
C LYS A 215 -2.23 -1.55 -10.39
N GLN A 216 -0.92 -1.30 -10.38
CA GLN A 216 -0.03 -1.80 -9.33
C GLN A 216 -0.41 -1.20 -7.97
N MET A 217 -0.74 0.09 -7.93
CA MET A 217 -1.24 0.75 -6.72
C MET A 217 -2.56 0.14 -6.26
N TYR A 218 -3.48 -0.17 -7.17
CA TYR A 218 -4.75 -0.81 -6.80
C TYR A 218 -4.52 -2.20 -6.23
N GLU A 219 -3.65 -3.01 -6.86
CA GLU A 219 -3.26 -4.32 -6.35
C GLU A 219 -2.62 -4.21 -4.95
N PHE A 220 -1.76 -3.22 -4.73
CA PHE A 220 -1.16 -2.95 -3.43
C PHE A 220 -2.22 -2.65 -2.35
N VAL A 221 -3.15 -1.73 -2.63
CA VAL A 221 -4.22 -1.36 -1.69
C VAL A 221 -5.17 -2.55 -1.47
N GLU A 222 -5.50 -3.29 -2.52
CA GLU A 222 -6.34 -4.49 -2.42
C GLU A 222 -5.70 -5.53 -1.50
N LEU A 223 -4.41 -5.83 -1.66
CA LEU A 223 -3.69 -6.75 -0.78
C LEU A 223 -3.60 -6.24 0.66
N ALA A 224 -3.38 -4.93 0.85
CA ALA A 224 -3.29 -4.31 2.17
C ALA A 224 -4.61 -4.33 2.95
N CYS A 225 -5.74 -4.29 2.25
CA CYS A 225 -7.07 -4.20 2.83
C CYS A 225 -7.91 -5.49 2.62
N ASN A 226 -7.30 -6.61 2.24
CA ASN A 226 -8.05 -7.86 2.00
C ASN A 226 -8.24 -8.62 3.31
N TYR A 227 -9.51 -8.87 3.66
CA TYR A 227 -9.88 -9.63 4.84
C TYR A 227 -10.44 -10.98 4.44
N GLU A 228 -10.07 -12.04 5.17
CA GLU A 228 -10.73 -13.34 5.09
C GLU A 228 -11.85 -13.42 6.12
N LYS A 229 -13.03 -13.86 5.66
CA LYS A 229 -14.08 -14.38 6.52
C LYS A 229 -13.63 -15.73 7.10
N THR A 230 -14.22 -16.12 8.23
CA THR A 230 -13.95 -17.39 8.93
C THR A 230 -14.11 -18.64 8.06
N ASP A 231 -14.85 -18.56 6.95
CA ASP A 231 -15.09 -19.63 5.99
C ASP A 231 -14.02 -19.77 4.88
N ARG A 232 -12.96 -18.93 4.91
CA ARG A 232 -11.85 -18.92 3.92
C ARG A 232 -12.30 -18.68 2.48
N THR A 233 -13.49 -18.09 2.27
CA THR A 233 -13.93 -17.74 0.92
C THR A 233 -13.08 -16.63 0.32
N PHE A 234 -12.66 -16.86 -0.92
CA PHE A 234 -11.54 -16.18 -1.55
C PHE A 234 -12.01 -15.07 -2.49
N ILE A 235 -11.64 -13.81 -2.22
CA ILE A 235 -11.71 -12.73 -3.21
C ILE A 235 -10.30 -12.59 -3.81
N ARG A 236 -10.13 -13.16 -5.01
CA ARG A 236 -8.92 -12.98 -5.84
C ARG A 236 -8.76 -11.47 -6.07
N PRO A 237 -7.54 -10.91 -6.01
CA PRO A 237 -7.30 -9.58 -6.53
C PRO A 237 -7.87 -9.51 -7.94
N ARG A 238 -8.92 -8.73 -8.15
CA ARG A 238 -9.52 -8.67 -9.49
C ARG A 238 -8.60 -7.79 -10.31
N HIS A 239 -7.87 -8.39 -11.24
CA HIS A 239 -7.15 -7.62 -12.26
C HIS A 239 -8.17 -6.94 -13.17
N LEU A 240 -8.61 -5.76 -12.75
CA LEU A 240 -9.59 -4.97 -13.47
C LEU A 240 -8.83 -4.14 -14.50
N THR A 241 -9.04 -4.50 -15.76
CA THR A 241 -8.55 -3.71 -16.90
C THR A 241 -9.76 -3.18 -17.64
N SER A 242 -9.95 -1.86 -17.54
CA SER A 242 -10.96 -1.17 -18.33
C SER A 242 -10.49 -1.07 -19.78
N ALA A 243 -11.43 -1.19 -20.72
CA ALA A 243 -11.20 -0.89 -22.13
C ALA A 243 -11.10 0.62 -22.36
N GLU A 244 -11.77 1.41 -21.53
CA GLU A 244 -11.86 2.86 -21.64
C GLU A 244 -11.17 3.58 -20.48
N ASP A 245 -10.74 4.81 -20.73
CA ASP A 245 -10.27 5.71 -19.67
C ASP A 245 -11.47 6.24 -18.88
N LEU A 246 -11.54 5.84 -17.62
CA LEU A 246 -12.57 6.21 -16.65
C LEU A 246 -12.02 7.10 -15.53
N ARG A 247 -10.78 7.59 -15.64
CA ARG A 247 -10.13 8.35 -14.57
C ARG A 247 -10.90 9.60 -14.19
N GLU A 248 -11.37 10.36 -15.18
CA GLU A 248 -12.21 11.54 -14.96
C GLU A 248 -13.57 11.18 -14.35
N ASN A 249 -14.21 10.11 -14.84
CA ASN A 249 -15.46 9.59 -14.25
C ASN A 249 -15.27 9.24 -12.77
N TYR A 250 -14.19 8.53 -12.42
CA TYR A 250 -13.88 8.18 -11.04
C TYR A 250 -13.58 9.42 -10.18
N ALA A 251 -12.89 10.43 -10.72
CA ALA A 251 -12.64 11.68 -10.01
C ALA A 251 -13.94 12.47 -9.73
N LEU A 252 -14.85 12.53 -10.71
CA LEU A 252 -16.18 13.15 -10.51
C LEU A 252 -17.02 12.36 -9.51
N MET A 253 -17.00 11.03 -9.60
CA MET A 253 -17.68 10.18 -8.62
C MET A 253 -17.14 10.39 -7.21
N LEU A 254 -15.82 10.44 -7.03
CA LEU A 254 -15.21 10.71 -5.73
C LEU A 254 -15.63 12.04 -5.16
N LYS A 255 -15.63 13.09 -5.99
CA LYS A 255 -16.09 14.42 -5.57
C LYS A 255 -17.54 14.36 -5.04
N VAL A 256 -18.46 13.76 -5.79
CA VAL A 256 -19.86 13.65 -5.36
C VAL A 256 -20.00 12.72 -4.15
N PHE A 257 -19.23 11.65 -4.10
CA PHE A 257 -19.21 10.72 -2.97
C PHE A 257 -18.80 11.42 -1.68
N ASP A 258 -17.71 12.20 -1.70
CA ASP A 258 -17.24 12.97 -0.54
C ASP A 258 -18.23 14.07 -0.13
N GLU A 259 -18.95 14.69 -1.08
CA GLU A 259 -20.01 15.66 -0.78
C GLU A 259 -21.26 15.03 -0.14
N VAL A 260 -21.57 13.78 -0.52
CA VAL A 260 -22.75 13.05 -0.03
C VAL A 260 -22.45 12.36 1.30
N LYS A 261 -21.23 11.86 1.47
CA LYS A 261 -20.77 11.20 2.68
C LYS A 261 -20.70 12.21 3.83
N GLN A 262 -21.67 12.13 4.73
CA GLN A 262 -21.69 12.94 5.94
C GLN A 262 -20.74 12.35 6.98
N ASP A 263 -19.92 13.20 7.60
CA ASP A 263 -19.02 12.79 8.68
C ASP A 263 -19.77 11.98 9.76
N GLY A 264 -19.27 10.78 10.04
CA GLY A 264 -19.78 9.91 11.10
C GLY A 264 -21.03 9.11 10.77
N LYS A 265 -21.60 9.21 9.56
CA LYS A 265 -22.73 8.35 9.12
C LYS A 265 -22.30 7.25 8.16
N PRO A 266 -22.90 6.05 8.24
CA PRO A 266 -22.67 5.01 7.24
C PRO A 266 -23.22 5.45 5.88
N PHE A 267 -22.48 5.15 4.81
CA PHE A 267 -22.93 5.39 3.44
C PHE A 267 -23.98 4.34 3.05
N ASP A 268 -25.25 4.73 3.07
CA ASP A 268 -26.44 3.87 2.89
C ASP A 268 -27.12 4.00 1.52
N TYR A 269 -28.30 3.39 1.35
CA TYR A 269 -29.03 3.41 0.08
C TYR A 269 -29.55 4.81 -0.30
N GLU A 270 -29.90 5.65 0.69
CA GLU A 270 -30.30 7.04 0.43
C GLU A 270 -29.11 7.88 -0.04
N SER A 271 -27.94 7.66 0.57
CA SER A 271 -26.67 8.25 0.16
C SER A 271 -26.31 7.82 -1.27
N LEU A 272 -26.47 6.53 -1.59
CA LEU A 272 -26.23 6.02 -2.94
C LEU A 272 -27.20 6.64 -3.96
N ASP A 273 -28.51 6.71 -3.67
CA ASP A 273 -29.49 7.33 -4.56
C ASP A 273 -29.19 8.82 -4.80
N LEU A 274 -28.82 9.56 -3.75
CA LEU A 274 -28.44 10.96 -3.85
C LEU A 274 -27.18 11.15 -4.71
N MET A 275 -26.17 10.29 -4.53
CA MET A 275 -24.95 10.29 -5.33
C MET A 275 -25.28 10.08 -6.82
N ILE A 276 -26.06 9.04 -7.15
CA ILE A 276 -26.43 8.73 -8.54
C ILE A 276 -27.30 9.85 -9.15
N THR A 277 -28.25 10.38 -8.39
CA THR A 277 -29.10 11.50 -8.84
C THR A 277 -28.30 12.76 -9.11
N ARG A 278 -27.30 13.09 -8.27
CA ARG A 278 -26.41 14.23 -8.50
C ARG A 278 -25.56 14.02 -9.74
N LEU A 279 -24.88 12.89 -9.85
CA LEU A 279 -24.05 12.55 -11.03
C LEU A 279 -24.86 12.60 -12.33
N ALA A 280 -26.08 12.05 -12.32
CA ALA A 280 -26.99 12.05 -13.48
C ALA A 280 -27.45 13.44 -13.93
N ARG A 281 -27.34 14.45 -13.07
CA ARG A 281 -27.70 15.86 -13.32
C ARG A 281 -26.47 16.73 -13.63
N MET A 282 -25.25 16.20 -13.49
CA MET A 282 -24.04 16.97 -13.77
C MET A 282 -23.87 17.15 -15.28
N PRO A 283 -23.66 18.39 -15.78
CA PRO A 283 -23.39 18.64 -17.19
C PRO A 283 -22.02 18.09 -17.62
N GLU A 284 -21.09 17.94 -16.67
CA GLU A 284 -19.74 17.43 -16.87
C GLU A 284 -19.68 15.90 -16.91
N TRP A 285 -20.78 15.19 -16.61
CA TRP A 285 -20.79 13.73 -16.63
C TRP A 285 -20.72 13.23 -18.08
N PRO A 286 -19.63 12.56 -18.50
CA PRO A 286 -19.53 12.10 -19.86
C PRO A 286 -20.45 10.89 -20.03
N LEU A 287 -21.45 11.03 -20.91
CA LEU A 287 -22.28 9.91 -21.36
C LEU A 287 -21.41 8.99 -22.23
N LYS A 288 -20.65 8.09 -21.59
CA LYS A 288 -19.97 7.00 -22.28
C LYS A 288 -20.88 5.78 -22.26
N LEU A 289 -21.35 5.35 -23.42
CA LEU A 289 -22.17 4.15 -23.57
C LEU A 289 -21.34 2.93 -23.15
N PHE A 290 -21.61 2.40 -21.95
CA PHE A 290 -21.11 1.09 -21.53
C PHE A 290 -21.85 -0.05 -22.23
#